data_AF-A0A5B6VNE8-F1
#
_entry.id   AF-A0A5B6VNE8-F1
#
_cell.length_a   1.000
_cell.length_b   1.000
_cell.length_c   1.000
_cell.angle_alpha   90.00
_cell.angle_beta   90.00
_cell.angle_gamma   90.00
#
_symmetry.space_group_name_H-M   'P 1'
#
loop_
_entity.id
_entity.type
_entity.pdbx_description
1 polymer ?
#
loop_
_entity_poly.entity_id
_entity_poly.type
_entity_poly.pdbx_seq_one_letter_code
_entity_poly.pdbx_strand_id
1 'polypeptide(L)'
;MGSEFSCMIKEAKLLGLALGIPCLDGIEEAEAQCALLNLESLCDGCFSSDSNIFLFGARTVYRDIYLGEGGHFVCYEMDDIEQKLGFGRNSLVFYSFASVINDYTQGVRGLGLRVKENEMENVNA
;
A
#
# COMPACT_ATOMS: atom_id res chain seq x y z
N MET A 1 0.97 -30.97 -8.81
CA MET A 1 0.07 -29.93 -9.36
C MET A 1 0.06 -28.79 -8.35
N GLY A 2 0.34 -27.55 -8.76
CA GLY A 2 0.30 -26.40 -7.86
C GLY A 2 -1.13 -26.09 -7.41
N SER A 3 -1.29 -25.22 -6.41
CA SER A 3 -2.61 -24.70 -6.03
C SER A 3 -3.26 -23.95 -7.21
N GLU A 4 -4.59 -23.87 -7.22
CA GLU A 4 -5.35 -23.08 -8.21
C GLU A 4 -4.86 -21.63 -8.27
N PHE A 5 -4.55 -21.04 -7.11
CA PHE A 5 -3.93 -19.72 -7.01
C PHE A 5 -2.60 -19.62 -7.76
N SER A 6 -1.71 -20.59 -7.60
CA SER A 6 -0.43 -20.60 -8.32
C SER A 6 -0.62 -20.70 -9.84
N CYS A 7 -1.67 -21.39 -10.30
CA CYS A 7 -2.01 -21.43 -11.72
C CYS A 7 -2.47 -20.06 -12.22
N MET A 8 -3.38 -19.41 -11.50
CA MET A 8 -3.87 -18.06 -11.83
C MET A 8 -2.72 -17.05 -11.92
N ILE A 9 -1.77 -17.07 -10.98
CA ILE A 9 -0.60 -16.17 -11.02
C ILE A 9 0.25 -16.42 -12.28
N LYS A 10 0.45 -17.67 -12.69
CA LYS A 10 1.21 -18.00 -13.91
C LYS A 10 0.49 -17.54 -15.17
N GLU A 11 -0.82 -17.76 -15.25
CA GLU A 11 -1.64 -17.31 -16.37
C GLU A 11 -1.66 -15.78 -16.48
N ALA A 12 -1.80 -15.07 -15.36
CA ALA A 12 -1.73 -13.61 -15.31
C ALA A 12 -0.38 -13.08 -15.79
N LYS A 13 0.73 -13.70 -15.36
CA LYS A 13 2.08 -13.35 -15.85
C LYS A 13 2.23 -13.58 -17.34
N LEU A 14 1.74 -14.71 -17.85
CA LEU A 14 1.78 -15.00 -19.29
C LEU A 14 0.98 -13.98 -20.10
N LEU A 15 -0.21 -13.60 -19.63
CA LEU A 15 -1.02 -12.57 -20.25
C LEU A 15 -0.32 -11.21 -20.24
N GLY A 16 0.24 -10.79 -19.09
CA GLY A 16 1.01 -9.55 -18.97
C GLY A 16 2.17 -9.50 -19.95
N LEU A 17 2.96 -10.57 -20.03
CA LEU A 17 4.06 -10.69 -21.00
C LEU A 17 3.57 -10.64 -22.45
N ALA A 18 2.44 -11.27 -22.78
CA ALA A 18 1.85 -11.20 -24.11
C ALA A 18 1.36 -9.78 -24.47
N LEU A 19 0.97 -8.98 -23.49
CA LEU A 19 0.58 -7.57 -23.64
C LEU A 19 1.79 -6.61 -23.61
N GLY A 20 3.00 -7.12 -23.41
CA GLY A 20 4.22 -6.29 -23.31
C GLY A 20 4.40 -5.60 -21.95
N ILE A 21 3.69 -6.05 -20.92
CA ILE A 21 3.82 -5.53 -19.55
C ILE A 21 4.90 -6.36 -18.81
N PRO A 22 5.99 -5.74 -18.36
CA PRO A 22 7.02 -6.45 -17.60
C PRO A 22 6.47 -6.90 -16.24
N CYS A 23 6.81 -8.12 -15.84
CA CYS A 23 6.47 -8.66 -14.52
C CYS A 23 7.76 -8.93 -13.73
N LEU A 24 7.76 -8.56 -12.45
CA LEU A 24 8.85 -8.85 -11.52
C LEU A 24 8.35 -9.82 -10.45
N ASP A 25 9.21 -10.76 -10.07
CA ASP A 25 8.95 -11.67 -8.96
C ASP A 25 9.50 -11.05 -7.68
N GLY A 26 8.60 -10.77 -6.73
CA GLY A 26 8.98 -10.39 -5.37
C GLY A 26 9.67 -11.55 -4.65
N ILE A 27 10.64 -11.24 -3.78
CA ILE A 27 11.36 -12.25 -2.99
C ILE A 27 10.44 -12.82 -1.90
N GLU A 28 9.77 -11.94 -1.17
CA GLU A 28 8.78 -12.27 -0.14
C GLU A 28 7.47 -11.55 -0.46
N GLU A 29 7.33 -10.31 0.03
CA GLU A 29 6.16 -9.48 -0.22
C GLU A 29 6.34 -8.66 -1.50
N ALA A 30 5.38 -8.76 -2.42
CA ALA A 30 5.38 -7.96 -3.64
C ALA A 30 5.35 -6.45 -3.33
N GLU A 31 4.66 -6.05 -2.26
CA GLU A 31 4.56 -4.65 -1.84
C GLU A 31 5.88 -4.07 -1.36
N ALA A 32 6.69 -4.86 -0.66
CA ALA A 32 8.01 -4.43 -0.22
C ALA A 32 8.90 -4.13 -1.43
N GLN A 33 8.80 -4.95 -2.47
CA GLN A 33 9.51 -4.73 -3.73
C GLN A 33 9.01 -3.47 -4.46
N CYS A 34 7.69 -3.28 -4.56
CA CYS A 34 7.12 -2.08 -5.16
C CYS A 34 7.50 -0.80 -4.41
N ALA A 35 7.41 -0.82 -3.08
CA ALA A 35 7.81 0.29 -2.22
C ALA A 35 9.28 0.66 -2.40
N LEU A 36 10.17 -0.34 -2.51
CA LEU A 36 11.57 -0.10 -2.79
C LEU A 36 11.79 0.56 -4.17
N LEU A 37 11.10 0.11 -5.21
CA LEU A 37 11.19 0.72 -6.54
C LEU A 37 10.75 2.20 -6.51
N ASN A 38 9.69 2.52 -5.76
CA ASN A 38 9.24 3.89 -5.63
C ASN A 38 10.21 4.75 -4.80
N LEU A 39 10.75 4.19 -3.72
CA LEU A 39 11.75 4.86 -2.88
C LEU A 39 13.02 5.21 -3.67
N GLU A 40 13.49 4.28 -4.51
CA GLU A 40 14.66 4.46 -5.40
C GLU A 40 14.34 5.26 -6.68
N SER A 41 13.13 5.83 -6.78
CA SER A 41 12.68 6.62 -7.95
C SER A 41 12.74 5.85 -9.29
N LEU A 42 12.61 4.52 -9.23
CA LEU A 42 12.47 3.65 -10.40
C LEU A 42 11.02 3.56 -10.88
N CYS A 43 10.05 3.98 -10.05
CA CYS A 43 8.66 4.20 -10.43
C CYS A 43 8.07 5.42 -9.70
N ASP A 44 7.11 6.10 -10.33
CA ASP A 44 6.50 7.32 -9.79
C ASP A 44 5.52 7.07 -8.64
N GLY A 45 4.93 5.87 -8.58
CA GLY A 45 4.04 5.47 -7.50
C GLY A 45 3.72 3.98 -7.54
N CYS A 46 3.03 3.51 -6.50
CA CYS A 46 2.62 2.13 -6.33
C CYS A 46 1.09 2.02 -6.26
N PHE A 47 0.53 1.02 -6.92
CA PHE A 47 -0.87 0.65 -6.71
C PHE A 47 -0.92 -0.48 -5.69
N SER A 48 -1.54 -0.23 -4.54
CA SER A 48 -1.80 -1.26 -3.53
C SER A 48 -2.95 -0.81 -2.63
N SER A 49 -3.82 -1.75 -2.26
CA SER A 49 -4.85 -1.55 -1.24
C SER A 49 -4.32 -1.65 0.21
N ASP A 50 -3.18 -2.31 0.43
CA ASP A 50 -2.61 -2.48 1.75
C ASP A 50 -1.85 -1.21 2.19
N SER A 51 -2.04 -0.83 3.45
CA SER A 51 -1.31 0.28 4.08
C SER A 51 0.14 -0.05 4.45
N ASN A 52 0.51 -1.34 4.54
CA ASN A 52 1.85 -1.79 4.90
C ASN A 52 2.91 -1.29 3.90
N ILE A 53 2.53 -1.00 2.66
CA ILE A 53 3.41 -0.44 1.64
C ILE A 53 4.14 0.86 2.06
N PHE A 54 3.51 1.70 2.90
CA PHE A 54 4.17 2.89 3.48
C PHE A 54 5.24 2.52 4.51
N LEU A 55 5.05 1.42 5.24
CA LEU A 55 6.02 0.91 6.20
C LEU A 55 7.28 0.39 5.47
N PHE A 56 7.08 -0.21 4.30
CA PHE A 56 8.16 -0.63 3.41
C PHE A 56 8.87 0.55 2.73
N GLY A 57 8.27 1.74 2.71
CA GLY A 57 8.92 2.99 2.32
C GLY A 57 8.42 3.58 1.00
N ALA A 58 7.24 3.19 0.51
CA ALA A 58 6.62 3.88 -0.61
C ALA A 58 6.35 5.34 -0.27
N ARG A 59 6.59 6.22 -1.25
CA ARG A 59 6.34 7.66 -1.17
C ARG A 59 5.00 8.04 -1.79
N THR A 60 4.58 7.39 -2.86
CA THR A 60 3.33 7.68 -3.56
C THR A 60 2.54 6.40 -3.75
N VAL A 61 1.31 6.36 -3.23
CA VAL A 61 0.45 5.17 -3.27
C VAL A 61 -0.93 5.54 -3.77
N TYR A 62 -1.38 4.78 -4.77
CA TYR A 62 -2.72 4.90 -5.35
C TYR A 62 -3.61 3.75 -4.84
N ARG A 63 -4.79 4.12 -4.34
CA ARG A 63 -5.79 3.22 -3.77
C ARG A 63 -7.16 3.38 -4.40
N ASP A 64 -8.02 2.40 -4.16
CA ASP A 64 -9.44 2.40 -4.55
C ASP A 64 -9.65 2.72 -6.03
N ILE A 65 -8.94 2.00 -6.89
CA ILE A 65 -8.99 2.21 -8.34
C ILE A 65 -10.33 1.73 -8.87
N TYR A 66 -11.09 2.65 -9.46
CA TYR A 66 -12.28 2.37 -10.24
C TYR A 66 -12.02 2.67 -11.71
N LEU A 67 -12.14 1.65 -12.57
CA LEU A 67 -11.88 1.74 -14.02
C LEU A 67 -13.16 1.88 -14.88
N GLY A 68 -14.33 2.08 -14.25
CA GLY A 68 -15.60 2.28 -14.96
C GLY A 68 -15.78 3.70 -15.53
N GLU A 69 -16.97 4.02 -16.03
CA GLU A 69 -17.29 5.39 -16.44
C GLU A 69 -17.18 6.36 -15.25
N GLY A 70 -16.34 7.39 -15.40
CA GLY A 70 -16.00 8.30 -14.29
C GLY A 70 -14.92 7.76 -13.35
N GLY A 71 -14.01 6.92 -13.87
CA GLY A 71 -12.92 6.30 -13.12
C GLY A 71 -12.20 7.26 -12.17
N HIS A 72 -11.96 6.79 -10.95
CA HIS A 72 -11.31 7.52 -9.89
C HIS A 72 -10.34 6.62 -9.14
N PHE A 73 -9.39 7.25 -8.45
CA PHE A 73 -8.48 6.63 -7.52
C PHE A 73 -8.14 7.65 -6.44
N VAL A 74 -7.71 7.17 -5.27
CA VAL A 74 -7.23 8.01 -4.18
C VAL A 74 -5.71 7.99 -4.18
N CYS A 75 -5.09 9.17 -4.23
CA CYS A 75 -3.63 9.32 -4.14
C CYS A 75 -3.23 9.68 -2.71
N TYR A 76 -2.29 8.93 -2.16
CA TYR A 76 -1.68 9.19 -0.87
C TYR A 76 -0.19 9.42 -1.07
N GLU A 77 0.29 10.60 -0.69
CA GLU A 77 1.71 10.95 -0.71
C GLU A 77 2.26 10.98 0.71
N MET A 78 3.44 10.41 0.90
CA MET A 78 4.11 10.37 2.20
C MET A 78 4.44 11.78 2.70
N ASP A 79 4.79 12.70 1.80
CA ASP A 79 5.05 14.10 2.12
C ASP A 79 3.80 14.77 2.72
N ASP A 80 2.62 14.45 2.17
CA ASP A 80 1.32 14.91 2.67
C ASP A 80 0.99 14.31 4.06
N ILE A 81 1.29 13.02 4.25
CA ILE A 81 1.12 12.32 5.54
C ILE A 81 2.02 12.97 6.61
N GLU A 82 3.28 13.26 6.27
CA GLU A 82 4.22 13.92 7.16
C GLU A 82 3.78 15.34 7.51
N GLN A 83 3.32 16.10 6.52
CA GLN A 83 2.93 17.49 6.73
C GLN A 83 1.60 17.62 7.49
N LYS A 84 0.58 16.82 7.15
CA LYS A 84 -0.77 16.96 7.69
C LYS A 84 -0.96 16.21 9.00
N LEU A 85 -0.33 15.04 9.15
CA LEU A 85 -0.48 14.18 10.33
C LEU A 85 0.74 14.18 11.25
N GLY A 86 1.89 14.69 10.80
CA GLY A 86 3.13 14.68 11.59
C GLY A 86 3.77 13.31 11.73
N PHE A 87 3.37 12.33 10.90
CA PHE A 87 3.85 10.96 10.96
C PHE A 87 4.83 10.67 9.83
N GLY A 88 6.12 10.60 10.16
CA GLY A 88 7.14 10.03 9.29
C GLY A 88 7.11 8.49 9.28
N ARG A 89 7.89 7.88 8.39
CA ARG A 89 7.95 6.42 8.24
C ARG A 89 8.21 5.69 9.55
N ASN A 90 9.18 6.14 10.34
CA ASN A 90 9.51 5.52 11.63
C ASN A 90 8.36 5.61 12.63
N SER A 91 7.62 6.72 12.62
CA SER A 91 6.41 6.88 13.41
C SER A 91 5.35 5.87 12.98
N LEU A 92 5.09 5.74 11.68
CA LEU A 92 4.13 4.76 11.15
C LEU A 92 4.52 3.31 11.48
N VAL A 93 5.80 2.96 11.38
CA VAL A 93 6.31 1.63 11.78
C VAL A 93 6.08 1.40 13.27
N PHE A 94 6.38 2.39 14.11
CA PHE A 94 6.14 2.31 15.54
C PHE A 94 4.64 2.15 15.86
N TYR A 95 3.78 2.94 15.21
CA TYR A 95 2.32 2.84 15.37
C TYR A 95 1.78 1.50 14.89
N SER A 96 2.26 0.99 13.75
CA SER A 96 1.88 -0.32 13.22
C SER A 96 2.26 -1.43 14.20
N PHE A 97 3.48 -1.40 14.74
CA PHE A 97 3.93 -2.36 15.74
C PHE A 97 3.16 -2.28 17.06
N ALA A 98 2.83 -1.06 17.52
CA ALA A 98 2.09 -0.83 18.75
C ALA A 98 0.59 -1.16 18.62
N SER A 99 0.03 -1.01 17.43
CA SER A 99 -1.38 -1.28 17.13
C SER A 99 -1.59 -2.75 16.76
N VAL A 100 -2.83 -3.24 16.85
CA VAL A 100 -3.23 -4.58 16.34
C VAL A 100 -3.45 -4.56 14.81
N ILE A 101 -2.93 -3.54 14.12
CA ILE A 101 -3.24 -3.24 12.70
C ILE A 101 -2.24 -3.92 11.76
N ASN A 102 -1.15 -4.48 12.29
CA ASN A 102 -0.11 -5.12 11.49
C ASN A 102 -0.37 -6.62 11.34
N ASP A 103 -0.25 -7.14 10.11
CA ASP A 103 -0.38 -8.59 9.83
C ASP A 103 0.73 -9.42 10.49
N TYR A 104 1.82 -8.76 10.91
CA TYR A 104 3.00 -9.43 11.48
C TYR A 104 3.02 -9.49 13.01
N THR A 105 2.18 -8.75 13.74
CA THR A 105 2.25 -8.71 15.22
C THR A 105 0.86 -8.66 15.88
N GLN A 106 0.70 -9.31 17.04
CA GLN A 106 -0.57 -9.28 17.79
C GLN A 106 -0.90 -7.92 18.47
N GLY A 107 -0.10 -6.88 18.21
CA GLY A 107 -0.25 -5.54 18.79
C GLY A 107 -0.25 -5.48 20.32
N VAL A 108 -0.32 -4.27 20.87
CA VAL A 108 -0.49 -4.06 22.32
C VAL A 108 -1.94 -3.66 22.59
N ARG A 109 -2.62 -4.40 23.47
CA ARG A 109 -4.02 -4.08 23.85
C ARG A 109 -4.09 -2.66 24.43
N GLY A 110 -4.90 -1.81 23.82
CA GLY A 110 -5.16 -0.43 24.28
C GLY A 110 -4.45 0.67 23.48
N LEU A 111 -3.56 0.33 22.54
CA LEU A 111 -2.85 1.28 21.68
C LEU A 111 -3.32 1.28 20.21
N GLY A 112 -4.57 0.89 19.95
CA GLY A 112 -5.19 1.09 18.64
C GLY A 112 -5.66 2.53 18.49
N LEU A 113 -5.50 3.11 17.29
CA LEU A 113 -6.16 4.34 16.91
C LEU A 113 -7.68 4.19 17.10
N ARG A 114 -8.23 4.77 18.18
CA ARG A 114 -9.59 5.28 18.15
C ARG A 114 -9.55 6.54 17.30
N VAL A 115 -9.52 6.38 15.97
CA VAL A 115 -9.94 7.49 15.11
C VAL A 115 -11.39 7.75 15.51
N LYS A 116 -11.63 8.87 16.20
CA LYS A 116 -12.99 9.39 16.30
C LYS A 116 -13.37 9.72 14.87
N GLU A 117 -14.33 8.99 14.33
CA GLU A 117 -14.94 9.15 13.00
C GLU A 117 -15.46 10.57 12.70
N ASN A 118 -15.33 11.53 13.61
CA ASN A 118 -15.90 12.88 13.54
C ASN A 118 -14.93 13.99 13.08
N GLU A 119 -13.69 13.69 12.67
CA GLU A 119 -12.74 14.74 12.22
C GLU A 119 -12.36 14.68 10.73
N MET A 120 -12.82 13.67 9.97
CA MET A 120 -12.63 13.62 8.51
C MET A 120 -13.78 14.24 7.69
N GLU A 121 -14.87 14.69 8.31
CA GLU A 121 -15.96 15.39 7.61
C GLU A 121 -15.65 16.88 7.29
N ASN A 122 -14.57 17.46 7.83
CA ASN A 122 -14.28 18.90 7.68
C ASN A 122 -13.16 19.26 6.69
N VAL A 123 -12.76 18.35 5.80
CA VAL A 123 -11.76 18.66 4.74
C VAL A 123 -12.41 18.86 3.36
N ASN A 124 -13.73 18.80 3.26
CA ASN A 124 -14.49 19.14 2.03
C ASN A 124 -15.48 20.31 2.24
N ALA A 125 -15.04 21.37 2.93
CA ALA A 125 -15.74 22.66 2.95
C ALA A 125 -15.08 23.64 1.97
#